data_AF-A0A2R6A9T7-F1
#
_entry.id   AF-A0A2R6A9T7-F1
#
_cell.length_a   1.000
_cell.length_b   1.000
_cell.length_c   1.000
_cell.angle_alpha   90.00
_cell.angle_beta   90.00
_cell.angle_gamma   90.00
#
_symmetry.space_group_name_H-M   'P 1'
#
loop_
_entity.id
_entity.type
_entity.pdbx_description
1 polymer ?
#
loop_
_entity_poly.entity_id
_entity_poly.type
_entity_poly.pdbx_seq_one_letter_code
_entity_poly.pdbx_strand_id
1 'polypeptide(L)'
;MAGVVGLEELKKQGMYTRSRVWNRRISRSDWRSVARILEERLGEAKVKELDPYGSSSYCSRCGWENKDLNGADVFVCGGCSLRIGNSTPQ
;
A
#
# COMPACT_ATOMS: atom_id res chain seq x y z
N MET A 1 -6.42 -20.23 6.98
CA MET A 1 -5.12 -19.60 7.33
C MET A 1 -4.63 -18.82 6.12
N ALA A 2 -4.23 -17.55 6.28
CA ALA A 2 -3.52 -16.84 5.22
C ALA A 2 -2.10 -17.41 5.14
N GLY A 3 -1.81 -18.20 4.10
CA GLY A 3 -0.55 -18.94 3.98
C GLY A 3 0.64 -18.10 3.48
N VAL A 4 0.38 -16.91 2.95
CA VAL A 4 1.36 -16.03 2.30
C VAL A 4 1.01 -14.57 2.59
N VAL A 5 2.02 -13.74 2.84
CA VAL A 5 1.92 -12.29 3.00
C VAL A 5 2.52 -11.64 1.75
N GLY A 6 1.74 -10.78 1.08
CA GLY A 6 2.22 -9.92 0.01
C GLY A 6 2.67 -8.57 0.56
N LEU A 7 3.88 -8.14 0.23
CA LEU A 7 4.40 -6.80 0.52
C LEU A 7 4.62 -6.07 -0.79
N GLU A 8 4.25 -4.80 -0.87
CA GLU A 8 4.54 -4.01 -2.07
C GLU A 8 6.03 -3.69 -2.17
N GLU A 9 6.62 -3.85 -3.36
CA GLU A 9 8.00 -3.41 -3.63
C GLU A 9 8.06 -1.87 -3.75
N LEU A 10 8.18 -1.18 -2.62
CA LEU A 10 8.22 0.29 -2.61
C LEU A 10 9.61 0.85 -2.94
N LYS A 11 9.79 1.35 -4.16
CA LYS A 11 11.00 2.06 -4.60
C LYS A 11 10.98 3.52 -4.12
N LYS A 12 11.70 3.82 -3.03
CA LYS A 12 11.80 5.18 -2.43
C LYS A 12 12.03 6.31 -3.45
N GLN A 13 12.86 6.07 -4.47
CA GLN A 13 13.19 7.08 -5.48
C GLN A 13 11.95 7.53 -6.26
N GLY A 14 11.03 6.62 -6.58
CA GLY A 14 9.78 6.95 -7.26
C GLY A 14 8.74 7.64 -6.37
N MET A 15 8.96 7.65 -5.05
CA MET A 15 8.04 8.25 -4.06
C MET A 15 8.43 9.67 -3.65
N TYR A 16 9.64 10.13 -3.98
CA TYR A 16 10.06 11.49 -3.68
C TYR A 16 9.27 12.50 -4.53
N THR A 17 8.87 13.61 -3.90
CA THR A 17 8.13 14.70 -4.54
C THR A 17 8.86 16.02 -4.36
N ARG A 18 8.23 17.14 -4.72
CA ARG A 18 8.77 18.49 -4.44
C ARG A 18 8.64 18.90 -2.96
N SER A 19 7.91 18.13 -2.13
CA SER A 19 7.71 18.45 -0.72
C SER A 19 8.86 17.99 0.16
N ARG A 20 9.56 18.96 0.78
CA ARG A 20 10.68 18.69 1.71
C ARG A 20 10.26 17.90 2.95
N VAL A 21 9.06 18.15 3.48
CA VAL A 21 8.54 17.44 4.67
C VAL A 21 8.19 16.00 4.31
N TRP A 22 7.55 15.79 3.17
CA TRP A 22 7.26 14.46 2.64
C TRP A 22 8.54 13.66 2.42
N ASN A 23 9.53 14.25 1.73
CA ASN A 23 10.79 13.57 1.44
C ASN A 23 11.55 13.16 2.71
N ARG A 24 11.49 13.95 3.79
CA ARG A 24 12.05 13.56 5.10
C ARG A 24 11.32 12.39 5.75
N ARG A 25 10.00 12.26 5.54
CA ARG A 25 9.24 11.09 6.03
C ARG A 25 9.66 9.85 5.23
N ILE A 26 9.64 9.93 3.90
CA ILE A 26 10.04 8.83 3.01
C ILE A 26 11.49 8.38 3.27
N SER A 27 12.41 9.32 3.50
CA SER A 27 13.82 8.98 3.76
C SER A 27 13.96 8.16 5.05
N ARG A 28 13.16 8.48 6.08
CA ARG A 28 13.17 7.81 7.40
C ARG A 28 12.43 6.47 7.42
N SER A 29 11.51 6.22 6.50
CA SER A 29 10.79 4.94 6.41
C SER A 29 11.73 3.82 5.99
N ASP A 30 11.80 2.70 6.71
CA ASP A 30 12.66 1.55 6.36
C ASP A 30 11.84 0.30 6.05
N TRP A 31 11.34 0.25 4.81
CA TRP A 31 10.53 -0.87 4.32
C TRP A 31 11.31 -2.19 4.23
N ARG A 32 12.63 -2.13 3.98
CA ARG A 32 13.49 -3.32 3.88
C ARG A 32 13.61 -4.03 5.21
N SER A 33 13.77 -3.26 6.29
CA SER A 33 13.78 -3.85 7.63
C SER A 33 12.46 -4.54 7.97
N VAL A 34 11.31 -3.98 7.56
CA VAL A 34 10.00 -4.62 7.78
C VAL A 34 9.88 -5.92 7.00
N ALA A 35 10.26 -5.94 5.72
CA ALA A 35 10.25 -7.14 4.89
C ALA A 35 11.13 -8.24 5.50
N ARG A 36 12.36 -7.91 5.88
CA ARG A 36 13.30 -8.83 6.53
C ARG A 36 12.74 -9.41 7.83
N ILE A 37 12.15 -8.58 8.70
CA ILE A 37 11.53 -9.05 9.95
C ILE A 37 10.40 -10.05 9.66
N LEU A 38 9.63 -9.83 8.60
CA LEU A 38 8.55 -10.72 8.20
C LEU A 38 9.09 -12.04 7.61
N GLU A 39 10.13 -11.98 6.79
CA GLU A 39 10.82 -13.16 6.25
C GLU A 39 11.42 -14.01 7.37
N GLU A 40 12.10 -13.39 8.35
CA GLU A 40 12.66 -14.09 9.51
C GLU A 40 11.58 -14.80 10.35
N ARG A 41 10.38 -14.21 10.47
CA ARG A 41 9.30 -14.75 11.32
C ARG A 41 8.43 -15.79 10.60
N LEU A 42 8.19 -15.61 9.30
CA LEU A 42 7.24 -16.42 8.54
C LEU A 42 7.94 -17.43 7.61
N GLY A 43 9.24 -17.23 7.37
CA GLY A 43 10.02 -17.91 6.34
C GLY A 43 9.89 -17.22 4.98
N GLU A 44 11.00 -17.13 4.24
CA GLU A 44 11.09 -16.47 2.93
C GLU A 44 9.99 -16.95 1.95
N ALA A 45 9.67 -18.25 1.94
CA ALA A 45 8.64 -18.82 1.06
C ALA A 45 7.21 -18.27 1.33
N LYS A 46 6.98 -17.61 2.46
CA LYS A 46 5.69 -17.05 2.86
C LYS A 46 5.61 -15.54 2.73
N VAL A 47 6.68 -14.86 2.34
CA VAL A 47 6.68 -13.42 2.04
C VAL A 47 6.96 -13.23 0.56
N LYS A 48 6.08 -12.51 -0.14
CA LYS A 48 6.27 -12.20 -1.55
C LYS A 48 6.25 -10.70 -1.74
N GLU A 49 7.30 -10.15 -2.33
CA GLU A 49 7.25 -8.80 -2.87
C GLU A 49 6.37 -8.81 -4.14
N LEU A 50 5.41 -7.89 -4.18
CA LEU A 50 4.43 -7.73 -5.24
C LEU A 50 4.70 -6.41 -5.95
N ASP A 51 4.42 -6.39 -7.26
CA ASP A 51 4.45 -5.16 -8.06
C ASP A 51 3.47 -4.14 -7.43
N PRO A 52 3.94 -2.94 -7.05
CA PRO A 52 3.09 -1.92 -6.44
C PRO A 52 2.01 -1.35 -7.39
N TYR A 53 2.02 -1.72 -8.68
CA TYR A 53 1.20 -1.06 -9.69
C TYR A 53 -0.31 -1.15 -9.40
N GLY A 54 -0.87 -0.01 -9.01
CA GLY A 54 -2.32 0.20 -8.92
C GLY A 54 -3.00 -0.35 -7.66
N SER A 55 -2.28 -0.89 -6.67
CA SER A 55 -2.89 -1.39 -5.43
C SER A 55 -3.78 -0.36 -4.71
N SER A 56 -3.44 0.92 -4.85
CA SER A 56 -4.22 2.04 -4.32
C SER A 56 -5.40 2.46 -5.22
N SER A 57 -5.32 2.23 -6.53
CA SER A 57 -6.32 2.67 -7.53
C SER A 57 -7.35 1.59 -7.88
N TYR A 58 -7.00 0.31 -7.81
CA TYR A 58 -7.90 -0.78 -8.17
C TYR A 58 -8.78 -1.20 -6.99
N CYS A 59 -10.06 -1.40 -7.25
CA CYS A 59 -10.99 -1.89 -6.25
C CYS A 59 -10.69 -3.36 -5.91
N SER A 60 -10.37 -3.63 -4.65
CA SER A 60 -10.11 -4.97 -4.13
C SER A 60 -11.30 -5.95 -4.22
N ARG A 61 -12.52 -5.44 -4.45
CA ARG A 61 -13.72 -6.27 -4.64
C ARG A 61 -14.03 -6.58 -6.11
N CYS A 62 -13.92 -5.59 -7.00
CA CYS A 62 -14.42 -5.72 -8.38
C CYS A 62 -13.40 -5.40 -9.48
N GLY A 63 -12.17 -5.02 -9.13
CA GLY A 63 -11.12 -4.69 -10.09
C GLY A 63 -11.32 -3.37 -10.85
N TRP A 64 -12.29 -2.53 -10.45
CA TRP A 64 -12.47 -1.21 -11.06
C TRP A 64 -11.29 -0.27 -10.73
N GLU A 65 -10.71 0.36 -11.76
CA GLU A 65 -9.66 1.37 -11.60
C GLU A 65 -10.26 2.76 -11.32
N ASN A 66 -10.09 3.24 -10.09
CA ASN A 66 -10.36 4.62 -9.71
C ASN A 66 -9.17 5.49 -10.13
N LYS A 67 -9.31 6.16 -11.28
CA LYS A 67 -8.26 7.00 -11.88
C LYS A 67 -7.92 8.26 -11.08
N ASP A 68 -8.75 8.64 -10.11
CA ASP A 68 -8.53 9.85 -9.34
C ASP A 68 -9.02 9.69 -7.89
N LEU A 69 -8.08 9.50 -6.98
CA LEU A 69 -8.35 9.41 -5.55
C LEU A 69 -8.21 10.76 -4.85
N ASN A 70 -7.64 11.79 -5.51
CA ASN A 70 -7.43 13.14 -4.96
C ASN A 70 -6.86 13.21 -3.54
N GLY A 71 -6.11 12.21 -3.07
CA GLY A 71 -5.64 12.12 -1.69
C GLY A 71 -6.75 11.96 -0.65
N ALA A 72 -7.91 11.41 -1.03
CA ALA A 72 -9.06 11.22 -0.16
C ALA A 72 -8.76 10.20 0.96
N ASP A 73 -9.20 10.52 2.17
CA ASP A 73 -9.11 9.63 3.35
C ASP A 73 -10.05 8.41 3.25
N VAL A 74 -11.02 8.47 2.36
CA VAL A 74 -12.00 7.41 2.11
C VAL A 74 -11.98 7.03 0.64
N PHE A 75 -11.60 5.79 0.36
CA PHE A 75 -11.75 5.18 -0.95
C PHE A 75 -13.21 4.82 -1.20
N VAL A 76 -13.75 5.23 -2.34
CA VAL A 76 -15.09 4.84 -2.81
C VAL A 76 -14.97 4.30 -4.23
N CYS A 77 -15.37 3.05 -4.45
CA CYS A 77 -15.32 2.42 -5.77
C CYS A 77 -16.46 2.92 -6.66
N GLY A 78 -16.14 3.46 -7.85
CA GLY A 78 -17.15 3.82 -8.85
C GLY A 78 -17.89 2.63 -9.48
N GLY A 79 -17.27 1.43 -9.51
CA GLY A 79 -17.85 0.24 -10.13
C GLY A 79 -18.76 -0.60 -9.24
N CYS A 80 -18.51 -0.68 -7.92
CA CYS A 80 -19.28 -1.52 -6.99
C CYS A 80 -19.65 -0.85 -5.66
N SER A 81 -19.39 0.45 -5.52
CA SER A 81 -19.71 1.24 -4.33
C SER A 81 -19.03 0.80 -3.03
N LEU A 82 -18.01 -0.07 -3.10
CA LEU A 82 -17.17 -0.41 -1.94
C LEU A 82 -16.57 0.85 -1.32
N ARG A 83 -16.71 1.03 0.01
CA ARG A 83 -16.11 2.12 0.77
C ARG A 83 -15.07 1.57 1.74
N ILE A 84 -13.85 2.12 1.72
CA ILE A 84 -12.73 1.74 2.60
C ILE A 84 -12.12 3.02 3.17
N GLY A 85 -11.96 3.13 4.49
CA GLY A 85 -11.38 4.28 5.17
C GLY A 85 -11.42 4.09 6.69
N ASN A 86 -10.69 4.91 7.45
CA ASN A 86 -10.68 4.82 8.91
C ASN A 86 -11.95 5.46 9.49
N SER A 87 -13.00 4.68 9.73
CA SER A 87 -14.09 5.12 10.61
C SER A 87 -13.66 4.92 12.07
N THR A 88 -12.91 5.86 12.64
CA THR A 88 -13.07 6.14 14.06
C THR A 88 -14.39 6.88 14.23
N PRO A 89 -15.42 6.30 14.89
CA PRO A 89 -16.57 7.10 15.30
C PRO A 89 -16.10 8.16 16.30
N GLN A 90 -16.57 9.40 16.14
CA GLN A 90 -16.43 10.46 17.15
C GLN A 90 -17.26 10.13 18.38
#